data_AF-A0A920FEC2-F1
#
_entry.id   AF-A0A920FEC2-F1
#
_cell.length_a   1.000
_cell.length_b   1.000
_cell.length_c   1.000
_cell.angle_alpha   90.00
_cell.angle_beta   90.00
_cell.angle_gamma   90.00
#
_symmetry.space_group_name_H-M   'P 1'
#
loop_
_entity.id
_entity.type
_entity.pdbx_description
1 polymer ?
#
loop_
_entity_poly.entity_id
_entity_poly.type
_entity_poly.pdbx_seq_one_letter_code
_entity_poly.pdbx_strand_id
1 'polypeptide(L)' 'MKSPVFYKFNVNPDNASRIDKIIASELPEYSRSRIQTWIKNGNILLNGKTCLPKDIVKKVL' A
#
# COMPACT_ATOMS: atom_id res chain seq x y z
N MET A 1 -7.56 -12.33 22.79
CA MET A 1 -6.78 -11.29 22.07
C MET A 1 -6.95 -11.55 20.58
N LYS A 2 -7.33 -10.55 19.76
CA LYS A 2 -7.39 -10.75 18.30
C LYS A 2 -5.97 -10.69 17.74
N SER A 3 -5.57 -11.74 17.02
CA SER A 3 -4.31 -11.75 16.29
C SER A 3 -4.30 -10.65 15.22
N PRO A 4 -3.16 -9.98 14.97
CA PRO A 4 -3.05 -9.03 13.89
C PRO A 4 -3.29 -9.73 12.54
N VAL A 5 -4.06 -9.07 11.68
CA VAL A 5 -4.28 -9.51 10.31
C VAL A 5 -3.20 -8.88 9.44
N PHE A 6 -2.47 -9.72 8.71
CA PHE A 6 -1.47 -9.28 7.75
C PHE A 6 -1.97 -9.54 6.34
N TYR A 7 -1.84 -8.53 5.48
CA TYR A 7 -2.12 -8.64 4.05
C TYR A 7 -0.81 -8.62 3.29
N LYS A 8 -0.69 -9.50 2.30
CA LYS A 8 0.41 -9.48 1.34
C LYS A 8 -0.18 -9.64 -0.06
N PHE A 9 -0.02 -8.62 -0.87
CA PHE A 9 -0.48 -8.58 -2.25
C PHE A 9 0.71 -8.26 -3.17
N ASN A 10 0.68 -8.79 -4.38
CA ASN A 10 1.60 -8.41 -5.45
C ASN A 10 0.94 -7.31 -6.27
N VAL A 11 1.64 -6.21 -6.48
CA VAL A 11 1.14 -5.09 -7.27
C VAL A 11 1.66 -5.23 -8.70
N ASN A 12 0.78 -5.19 -9.71
CA ASN A 12 1.22 -5.09 -11.10
C ASN A 12 1.65 -3.64 -11.41
N PRO A 13 2.92 -3.40 -11.81
CA PRO A 13 3.41 -2.06 -12.12
C PRO A 13 3.00 -1.49 -13.48
N ASP A 14 2.22 -2.20 -14.29
CA ASP A 14 1.87 -1.79 -15.67
C ASP A 14 1.15 -0.42 -15.73
N ASN A 15 0.53 0.01 -14.62
CA ASN A 15 0.05 1.37 -14.45
C ASN A 15 0.83 2.06 -13.33
N ALA A 16 1.90 2.78 -13.70
CA ALA A 16 2.67 3.58 -12.75
C ALA A 16 1.74 4.50 -11.95
N SER A 17 1.49 4.13 -10.69
CA SER A 17 0.51 4.82 -9.85
C SER A 17 0.99 4.95 -8.42
N ARG A 18 0.34 5.84 -7.68
CA ARG A 18 0.65 6.08 -6.28
C ARG A 18 0.28 4.86 -5.44
N ILE A 19 1.15 4.49 -4.52
CA ILE A 19 0.94 3.36 -3.62
C ILE A 19 -0.37 3.48 -2.83
N ASP A 20 -0.74 4.69 -2.39
CA ASP A 20 -2.00 4.91 -1.66
C ASP A 20 -3.25 4.65 -2.52
N LYS A 21 -3.16 4.86 -3.84
CA LYS A 21 -4.24 4.58 -4.78
C LYS A 21 -4.33 3.08 -5.09
N ILE A 22 -3.18 2.45 -5.30
CA ILE A 22 -3.07 1.01 -5.56
C ILE A 22 -3.67 0.21 -4.40
N ILE A 23 -3.26 0.50 -3.16
CA ILE A 23 -3.73 -0.28 -2.01
C ILE A 23 -5.24 -0.07 -1.79
N ALA A 24 -5.74 1.14 -2.04
CA ALA A 24 -7.17 1.42 -1.94
C ALA A 24 -8.00 0.68 -3.01
N SER A 25 -7.43 0.32 -4.17
CA SER A 25 -8.12 -0.53 -5.14
C SER A 25 -8.09 -2.01 -4.76
N GLU A 26 -7.03 -2.47 -4.09
CA GLU A 26 -6.91 -3.85 -3.60
C GLU A 26 -7.76 -4.11 -2.34
N LEU A 27 -7.95 -3.09 -1.50
CA LEU A 27 -8.69 -3.18 -0.23
C LEU A 27 -9.86 -2.18 -0.21
N PRO A 28 -10.92 -2.41 -0.99
CA PRO A 28 -12.04 -1.47 -1.15
C PRO A 28 -12.84 -1.25 0.13
N GLU A 29 -12.68 -2.09 1.15
CA GLU A 29 -13.31 -1.92 2.46
C GLU A 29 -12.71 -0.77 3.29
N TYR A 30 -11.53 -0.27 2.92
CA TYR A 30 -10.87 0.82 3.62
C TYR A 30 -10.80 2.09 2.76
N SER A 31 -11.10 3.23 3.39
CA SER A 31 -10.95 4.51 2.71
C SER A 31 -9.49 4.81 2.38
N ARG A 32 -9.25 5.55 1.28
CA ARG A 32 -7.91 5.99 0.91
C ARG A 32 -7.21 6.78 2.03
N SER A 33 -7.95 7.62 2.77
CA SER A 33 -7.39 8.35 3.91
C SER A 33 -6.91 7.42 5.03
N ARG A 34 -7.62 6.31 5.28
CA ARG A 34 -7.20 5.29 6.24
C ARG A 34 -5.90 4.61 5.80
N ILE A 35 -5.81 4.23 4.53
CA ILE A 35 -4.59 3.69 3.92
C ILE A 35 -3.42 4.66 4.08
N GLN A 36 -3.61 5.95 3.79
CA GLN A 36 -2.56 6.96 3.96
C GLN A 36 -2.05 7.05 5.40
N THR A 37 -2.93 6.99 6.39
CA THR A 37 -2.54 6.97 7.80
C THR A 37 -1.70 5.74 8.13
N TRP A 38 -2.06 4.56 7.63
CA TRP A 38 -1.27 3.34 7.84
C TRP A 38 0.11 3.40 7.19
N ILE A 39 0.21 3.97 5.99
CA ILE A 39 1.51 4.20 5.33
C ILE A 39 2.37 5.15 6.18
N LYS A 40 1.82 6.30 6.60
CA LYS A 40 2.54 7.29 7.43
C LYS A 40 3.00 6.71 8.77
N ASN A 41 2.24 5.77 9.33
CA ASN A 41 2.57 5.11 10.58
C ASN A 41 3.54 3.92 10.41
N GLY A 42 3.99 3.61 9.20
CA GLY A 42 4.89 2.48 8.93
C GLY A 42 4.23 1.10 8.99
N ASN A 43 2.89 1.02 9.01
CA ASN A 43 2.16 -0.26 9.04
C ASN A 43 2.07 -0.94 7.67
N ILE A 44 2.45 -0.22 6.60
CA ILE A 44 2.47 -0.72 5.23
C ILE A 44 3.90 -0.61 4.73
N LEU A 45 4.42 -1.72 4.22
CA LEU A 45 5.76 -1.81 3.67
C LEU A 45 5.67 -2.13 2.17
N LEU A 46 6.46 -1.41 1.37
CA LEU A 46 6.69 -1.74 -0.03
C LEU A 46 8.01 -2.50 -0.12
N ASN A 47 7.95 -3.78 -0.50
CA ASN A 47 9.12 -4.66 -0.57
C ASN A 47 9.97 -4.66 0.72
N GLY A 48 9.30 -4.66 1.87
CA GLY A 48 9.94 -4.66 3.19
C GLY A 48 10.47 -3.31 3.66
N LYS A 49 10.27 -2.22 2.91
CA LYS A 49 10.70 -0.86 3.27
C LYS A 49 9.50 0.04 3.51
N THR A 50 9.64 1.01 4.42
CA THR A 50 8.66 2.09 4.59
C THR A 50 8.56 2.92 3.31
N CYS A 51 7.37 3.43 2.99
CA CYS A 51 7.12 4.27 1.83
C CYS A 51 6.28 5.50 2.22
N LEU A 52 6.21 6.47 1.31
CA LEU A 52 5.29 7.59 1.41
C LEU A 52 4.01 7.31 0.61
N PRO A 53 2.85 7.86 1.01
CA PRO A 53 1.61 7.64 0.27
C PRO A 53 1.66 8.03 -1.21
N LYS A 54 2.54 8.98 -1.54
CA LYS A 54 2.72 9.53 -2.88
C LYS A 54 3.74 8.78 -3.74
N ASP A 55 4.44 7.79 -3.18
CA ASP A 55 5.44 7.03 -3.93
C ASP A 55 4.76 6.30 -5.09
N ILE A 56 5.37 6.40 -6.26
CA ILE A 56 4.87 5.77 -7.49
C ILE A 56 5.54 4.42 -7.64
N VAL A 57 4.75 3.36 -7.68
CA VAL A 57 5.25 2.01 -8.00
C VAL A 57 5.47 1.96 -9.51
N LYS A 58 6.71 1.69 -9.92
CA LYS A 58 7.11 1.54 -11.32
C LYS A 58 7.67 0.14 -11.54
N LYS A 59 7.59 -0.34 -12.78
CA LYS A 59 8.25 -1.58 -13.18
C LYS A 59 9.76 -1.34 -13.09
N VAL A 60 10.43 -2.09 -12.23
CA VAL A 60 11.90 -2.15 -12.27
C VAL A 60 12.23 -3.04 -13.46
N LEU A 61 12.91 -2.46 -14.46
CA LEU A 61 13.43 -3.19 -15.61
C LEU A 61 14.56 -4.13 -15.19
#